data_AF-S4RN59-F1
#
_entry.id   AF-S4RN59-F1
#
_cell.length_a   1.000
_cell.length_b   1.000
_cell.length_c   1.000
_cell.angle_alpha   90.00
_cell.angle_beta   90.00
_cell.angle_gamma   90.00
#
_symmetry.space_group_name_H-M   'P 1'
#
loop_
_entity.id
_entity.type
_entity.pdbx_description
1 polymer ?
#
loop_
_entity_poly.entity_id
_entity_poly.type
_entity_poly.pdbx_seq_one_letter_code
_entity_poly.pdbx_strand_id
1 'polypeptide(L)'
;MAAQVTEAEQIKQFKDFLGSYNKLSELCFMDCVKDFTVRKVLDEENNCTETCMQKYLKMTQRISQRFQEYHIQQNEALAARAGLIVQPKM
;
A
#
# COMPACT_ATOMS: atom_id res chain seq x y z
N MET A 1 -26.97 2.25 -4.59
CA MET A 1 -27.08 1.67 -3.24
C MET A 1 -25.69 1.74 -2.62
N ALA A 2 -25.50 2.49 -1.54
CA ALA A 2 -24.20 2.52 -0.86
C ALA A 2 -24.03 1.17 -0.14
N ALA A 3 -23.00 0.40 -0.51
CA ALA A 3 -22.65 -0.81 0.22
C ALA A 3 -22.29 -0.40 1.65
N GLN A 4 -23.06 -0.86 2.64
CA GLN A 4 -22.70 -0.70 4.05
C GLN A 4 -21.49 -1.60 4.33
N VAL A 5 -20.35 -1.00 4.69
CA VAL A 5 -19.18 -1.73 5.17
C VAL A 5 -19.59 -2.48 6.43
N THR A 6 -19.51 -3.80 6.41
CA THR A 6 -19.87 -4.63 7.55
C THR A 6 -18.90 -4.39 8.71
N GLU A 7 -19.34 -4.59 9.94
CA GLU A 7 -18.48 -4.47 11.13
C GLU A 7 -17.24 -5.38 11.02
N ALA A 8 -17.40 -6.58 10.44
CA ALA A 8 -16.31 -7.49 10.14
C ALA A 8 -15.28 -6.90 9.15
N GLU A 9 -15.73 -6.20 8.11
CA GLU A 9 -14.85 -5.53 7.15
C GLU A 9 -14.10 -4.35 7.79
N GLN A 10 -14.75 -3.58 8.67
CA GLN A 10 -14.10 -2.50 9.42
C GLN A 10 -13.00 -3.04 10.34
N ILE A 11 -13.28 -4.11 11.10
CA ILE A 11 -12.29 -4.76 11.96
C ILE A 11 -11.12 -5.27 11.13
N LYS A 12 -11.38 -5.86 9.96
CA LYS A 12 -10.33 -6.33 9.05
C LYS A 12 -9.46 -5.17 8.57
N GLN A 13 -10.06 -4.08 8.08
CA GLN A 13 -9.32 -2.90 7.63
C GLN A 13 -8.42 -2.34 8.73
N PHE A 14 -8.90 -2.29 9.97
CA PHE A 14 -8.10 -1.81 11.10
C PHE A 14 -6.93 -2.75 11.42
N LYS A 15 -7.14 -4.08 11.38
CA LYS A 15 -6.06 -5.05 11.55
C LYS A 15 -5.00 -4.93 10.47
N ASP A 16 -5.41 -4.78 9.22
CA ASP A 16 -4.50 -4.62 8.07
C ASP A 16 -3.71 -3.31 8.18
N PHE A 17 -4.34 -2.23 8.67
CA PHE A 17 -3.67 -0.97 8.98
C PHE A 17 -2.60 -1.14 10.06
N LEU A 18 -2.92 -1.78 11.18
CA LEU A 18 -1.95 -2.00 12.26
C LEU A 18 -0.77 -2.87 11.81
N GLY A 19 -1.03 -3.90 10.99
CA GLY A 19 0.02 -4.71 10.38
C GLY A 19 0.96 -3.86 9.51
N SER A 20 0.39 -2.99 8.68
CA SER A 20 1.16 -2.08 7.82
C SER A 20 1.95 -1.04 8.62
N TYR A 21 1.35 -0.49 9.69
CA TYR A 21 1.99 0.45 10.60
C TYR A 21 3.22 -0.18 11.28
N ASN A 22 3.08 -1.40 11.80
CA ASN A 22 4.19 -2.11 12.42
C ASN A 22 5.31 -2.39 11.42
N LYS A 23 4.96 -2.80 10.19
CA LYS A 23 5.97 -3.07 9.15
C LYS A 23 6.74 -1.82 8.76
N LEU A 24 6.03 -0.70 8.61
CA LEU A 24 6.65 0.58 8.30
C LEU A 24 7.57 1.06 9.42
N SER A 25 7.11 0.93 10.67
CA SER A 25 7.88 1.31 11.85
C SER A 25 9.18 0.52 11.95
N GLU A 26 9.13 -0.80 11.76
CA GLU A 26 10.32 -1.66 11.73
C GLU A 26 11.29 -1.24 10.62
N LEU A 27 10.80 -1.04 9.40
CA LEU A 27 11.63 -0.70 8.25
C LEU A 27 12.35 0.64 8.44
N CYS A 28 11.62 1.69 8.83
CA CYS A 28 12.24 3.00 9.03
C CYS A 28 13.16 3.02 10.24
N PHE A 29 12.88 2.25 11.30
CA PHE A 29 13.81 2.11 12.42
C PHE A 29 15.14 1.49 11.95
N MET A 30 15.09 0.38 11.22
CA MET A 30 16.28 -0.32 10.74
C MET A 30 17.10 0.51 9.75
N ASP A 31 16.45 1.32 8.91
CA ASP A 31 17.13 2.12 7.89
C ASP A 31 17.68 3.45 8.43
N CYS A 32 17.03 4.04 9.45
CA CYS A 32 17.34 5.41 9.89
C CYS A 32 17.97 5.51 11.28
N VAL A 33 17.64 4.63 12.23
CA VAL A 33 18.16 4.71 13.60
C VAL A 33 19.47 3.93 13.68
N LYS A 34 20.57 4.66 13.75
CA LYS A 34 21.93 4.14 13.60
C LYS A 34 22.87 4.55 14.73
N ASP A 35 22.53 5.61 15.47
CA ASP A 35 23.32 6.09 16.59
C ASP A 35 22.70 5.65 17.92
N PHE A 36 23.42 4.78 18.65
CA PHE A 36 22.99 4.25 19.94
C PHE A 36 23.79 4.83 21.12
N THR A 37 24.49 5.95 20.91
CA THR A 37 25.27 6.62 21.97
C THR A 37 24.42 7.51 22.86
N VAL A 38 23.22 7.89 22.41
CA VAL A 38 22.28 8.74 23.14
C VAL A 38 20.88 8.11 23.15
N ARG A 39 20.09 8.41 24.19
CA ARG A 39 18.71 7.88 24.32
C ARG A 39 17.68 8.65 23.47
N LYS A 40 18.06 9.81 22.93
CA LYS A 40 17.19 10.66 22.10
C LYS A 40 17.40 10.32 20.63
N VAL A 41 16.33 10.41 19.83
CA VAL A 41 16.44 10.35 18.37
C VAL A 41 17.10 11.64 17.90
N LEU A 42 18.17 11.53 17.11
CA LEU A 42 18.89 12.68 16.58
C LEU A 42 18.09 13.36 15.45
N ASP A 43 18.35 14.64 15.20
CA ASP A 43 17.62 15.40 14.16
C ASP A 43 17.81 14.80 12.76
N GLU A 44 19.00 14.24 12.48
CA GLU A 44 19.26 13.51 11.23
C GLU A 44 18.41 12.23 11.10
N GLU A 45 18.25 11.48 12.19
CA GLU A 45 17.45 10.25 12.24
C GLU A 45 15.96 10.56 12.13
N ASN A 46 15.50 11.66 12.77
CA ASN A 46 14.13 12.16 12.63
C ASN A 46 13.81 12.52 11.17
N ASN A 47 14.66 13.31 10.52
CA ASN A 47 14.48 13.69 9.12
C ASN A 47 14.54 12.48 8.17
N CYS A 48 15.43 11.51 8.45
CA CYS A 48 15.48 10.25 7.71
C CYS A 48 14.16 9.47 7.86
N THR A 49 13.65 9.34 9.09
CA THR A 49 12.43 8.57 9.39
C THR A 49 11.20 9.19 8.71
N GLU A 50 11.08 10.52 8.72
CA GLU A 50 10.00 11.22 8.01
C GLU A 50 10.08 10.99 6.49
N THR A 51 11.27 11.09 5.92
CA THR A 51 11.51 10.82 4.49
C THR A 51 11.23 9.36 4.15
N CYS A 52 11.63 8.42 5.01
CA CYS A 52 11.38 6.99 4.87
C CYS A 52 9.88 6.71 4.82
N MET A 53 9.12 7.23 5.78
CA MET A 53 7.67 7.11 5.83
C MET A 53 7.01 7.63 4.54
N GLN A 54 7.35 8.86 4.13
CA GLN A 54 6.78 9.44 2.91
C GLN A 54 7.12 8.63 1.66
N LYS A 55 8.37 8.18 1.52
CA LYS A 55 8.81 7.36 0.38
C LYS A 55 8.07 6.03 0.36
N TYR A 56 7.95 5.35 1.49
CA TYR A 56 7.26 4.08 1.59
C TYR A 56 5.79 4.20 1.20
N LEU A 57 5.06 5.19 1.73
CA LEU A 57 3.64 5.39 1.41
C LEU A 57 3.44 5.70 -0.08
N LYS A 58 4.24 6.60 -0.65
CA LYS A 58 4.19 6.93 -2.09
C LYS A 58 4.53 5.72 -2.96
N MET A 59 5.53 4.93 -2.57
CA MET A 59 5.91 3.70 -3.25
C MET A 59 4.75 2.68 -3.22
N THR A 60 4.19 2.39 -2.04
CA THR A 60 3.08 1.45 -1.88
C THR A 60 1.86 1.87 -2.70
N GLN A 61 1.53 3.17 -2.72
CA GLN A 61 0.45 3.69 -3.56
C GLN A 61 0.73 3.46 -5.05
N ARG A 62 1.95 3.76 -5.52
CA ARG A 62 2.33 3.57 -6.93
C ARG A 62 2.31 2.09 -7.33
N ILE A 63 2.80 1.21 -6.46
CA ILE A 63 2.74 -0.25 -6.67
C ILE A 63 1.28 -0.69 -6.79
N SER A 64 0.42 -0.24 -5.88
CA SER A 64 -1.02 -0.57 -5.90
C SER A 64 -1.69 -0.15 -7.21
N GLN A 65 -1.41 1.06 -7.72
CA GLN A 65 -1.93 1.52 -9.01
C GLN A 65 -1.53 0.59 -10.17
N ARG A 66 -0.23 0.24 -10.28
CA ARG A 66 0.26 -0.63 -11.35
C ARG A 66 -0.30 -2.05 -11.24
N PHE A 67 -0.47 -2.53 -10.02
CA PHE A 67 -1.08 -3.83 -9.75
C PHE A 67 -2.55 -3.86 -10.18
N GLN A 68 -3.32 -2.81 -9.88
CA GLN A 68 -4.71 -2.67 -10.33
C GLN A 68 -4.81 -2.60 -11.86
N GLU A 69 -3.96 -1.80 -12.52
CA GLU A 69 -3.89 -1.72 -13.98
C GLU A 69 -3.67 -3.11 -14.61
N TYR A 70 -2.73 -3.88 -14.06
CA TYR A 70 -2.45 -5.24 -14.53
C TYR A 70 -3.65 -6.19 -14.33
N HIS A 71 -4.31 -6.13 -13.16
CA HIS A 71 -5.50 -6.94 -12.89
C HIS A 71 -6.65 -6.62 -13.84
N ILE A 72 -6.87 -5.36 -14.19
CA ILE A 72 -7.91 -4.95 -15.14
C ILE A 72 -7.61 -5.55 -16.53
N GLN A 73 -6.38 -5.41 -17.03
CA GLN A 73 -5.98 -5.97 -18.33
C GLN A 73 -6.18 -7.49 -18.40
N GLN A 74 -5.83 -8.20 -17.32
CA GLN A 74 -6.05 -9.65 -17.23
C GLN A 74 -7.54 -9.99 -17.28
N ASN A 75 -8.37 -9.25 -16.55
CA ASN A 75 -9.82 -9.47 -16.52
C ASN A 75 -10.48 -9.16 -17.87
N GLU A 76 -10.05 -8.10 -18.57
CA GLU A 76 -10.51 -7.78 -19.93
C GLU A 76 -10.15 -8.90 -20.92
N ALA A 77 -8.93 -9.43 -20.86
CA ALA A 77 -8.51 -10.56 -21.69
C ALA A 77 -9.34 -11.82 -21.41
N LEU A 78 -9.69 -12.09 -20.14
CA LEU A 78 -10.57 -13.18 -19.76
C LEU A 78 -12.01 -12.95 -20.25
N ALA A 79 -12.53 -11.73 -20.14
CA ALA A 79 -13.87 -11.37 -20.61
C ALA A 79 -13.99 -11.47 -22.14
N ALA A 80 -12.94 -11.10 -22.88
CA ALA A 80 -12.87 -11.30 -24.33
C ALA A 80 -12.96 -12.79 -24.69
N ARG A 81 -12.22 -13.65 -24.00
CA ARG A 81 -12.25 -15.10 -24.20
C ARG A 81 -13.60 -15.72 -23.82
N ALA A 82 -14.28 -15.16 -22.84
CA ALA A 82 -15.63 -15.57 -22.43
C ALA A 82 -16.75 -15.04 -23.34
N GLY A 83 -16.43 -14.25 -24.38
CA GLY A 83 -17.43 -13.69 -25.30
C GLY A 83 -18.30 -12.58 -24.70
N LEU A 84 -17.90 -12.01 -23.55
CA LEU A 84 -18.65 -10.97 -22.83
C LEU A 84 -18.34 -9.55 -23.33
N ILE A 85 -17.32 -9.40 -24.19
CA ILE A 85 -16.99 -8.14 -24.86
C ILE A 85 -17.55 -8.20 -26.28
N VAL A 86 -18.61 -7.44 -26.55
CA VAL A 86 -19.04 -7.13 -27.92
C VAL A 86 -17.89 -6.35 -28.56
N GLN A 87 -17.19 -6.98 -29.50
CA GLN A 87 -16.27 -6.29 -30.40
C GLN A 87 -16.96 -5.01 -30.91
N PRO A 88 -16.35 -3.81 -30.83
CA PRO A 88 -16.81 -2.72 -31.67
C PRO A 88 -16.53 -3.18 -33.11
N LYS A 89 -17.57 -3.67 -33.77
CA LYS A 89 -17.54 -4.02 -35.17
C LYS A 89 -17.20 -2.72 -35.91
N MET A 90 -15.98 -2.59 -36.41
CA MET A 90 -15.72 -1.74 -37.57
C MET A 90 -16.34 -2.43 -38.80
#